data_AF-A0A1K1QYV6-F1
#
_entry.id   AF-A0A1K1QYV6-F1
#
_cell.length_a   1.000
_cell.length_b   1.000
_cell.length_c   1.000
_cell.angle_alpha   90.00
_cell.angle_beta   90.00
_cell.angle_gamma   90.00
#
_symmetry.space_group_name_H-M   'P 1'
#
loop_
_entity.id
_entity.type
_entity.pdbx_description
1 polymer ?
#
loop_
_entity_poly.entity_id
_entity_poly.type
_entity_poly.pdbx_seq_one_letter_code
_entity_poly.pdbx_strand_id
1 'polypeptide(L)'
;MHEPTSNQLIVRVTADIHEATHWMPVKDERWTEDGGAWSGVTPDKHYRLFYDKYDKEYVIVNDRGQLSMIYLAHRGCYLVYEAEAAR
;
A
#
# COMPACT_ATOMS: atom_id res chain seq x y z
N MET A 1 22.98 2.43 -28.41
CA MET A 1 22.76 2.29 -26.96
C MET A 1 21.64 3.27 -26.61
N HIS A 2 20.43 2.77 -26.38
CA HIS A 2 19.32 3.60 -25.92
C HIS A 2 19.28 3.48 -24.39
N GLU A 3 19.50 4.59 -23.70
CA GLU A 3 19.23 4.68 -22.26
C GLU A 3 17.72 4.57 -22.04
N PRO A 4 17.24 3.81 -21.04
CA PRO A 4 15.83 3.84 -20.70
C PRO A 4 15.49 5.21 -20.14
N THR A 5 14.61 5.94 -20.81
CA THR A 5 13.95 7.14 -20.29
C THR A 5 13.38 6.82 -18.92
N SER A 6 13.92 7.47 -17.88
CA SER A 6 13.43 7.33 -16.52
C SER A 6 11.99 7.82 -16.46
N ASN A 7 11.02 6.91 -16.51
CA ASN A 7 9.63 7.25 -16.22
C ASN A 7 9.57 7.79 -14.79
N GLN A 8 9.35 9.09 -14.65
CA GLN A 8 9.16 9.71 -13.35
C GLN A 8 7.84 9.20 -12.77
N LEU A 9 7.91 8.70 -11.54
CA LEU A 9 6.80 8.02 -10.89
C LEU A 9 6.06 9.03 -10.00
N ILE A 10 4.83 9.35 -10.38
CA ILE A 10 3.97 10.27 -9.63
C ILE A 10 3.16 9.45 -8.63
N VAL A 11 3.16 9.87 -7.37
CA VAL A 11 2.35 9.27 -6.30
C VAL A 11 1.28 10.26 -5.89
N ARG A 12 0.00 9.92 -6.08
CA ARG A 12 -1.13 10.68 -5.55
C ARG A 12 -1.83 9.92 -4.43
N VAL A 13 -2.37 10.66 -3.46
CA VAL A 13 -3.26 10.10 -2.42
C VAL A 13 -4.69 10.11 -2.94
N THR A 14 -5.43 9.04 -2.69
CA THR A 14 -6.86 8.92 -3.00
C THR A 14 -7.65 8.52 -1.75
N ALA A 15 -8.95 8.80 -1.73
CA ALA A 15 -9.88 8.28 -0.74
C ALA A 15 -10.55 6.97 -1.21
N ASP A 16 -10.45 6.63 -2.49
CA ASP A 16 -11.06 5.45 -3.08
C ASP A 16 -10.04 4.31 -3.23
N ILE A 17 -10.25 3.21 -2.52
CA ILE A 17 -9.43 2.01 -2.63
C ILE A 17 -9.50 1.36 -4.02
N HIS A 18 -10.60 1.57 -4.76
CA HIS A 18 -10.76 1.02 -6.11
C HIS A 18 -9.83 1.66 -7.13
N GLU A 19 -9.42 2.91 -6.89
CA GLU A 19 -8.40 3.59 -7.70
C GLU A 19 -6.97 3.32 -7.21
N ALA A 20 -6.82 2.81 -5.99
CA ALA A 20 -5.55 2.67 -5.30
C ALA A 20 -4.74 1.49 -5.84
N THR A 21 -3.45 1.70 -6.04
CA THR A 21 -2.51 0.62 -6.36
C THR A 21 -1.74 0.15 -5.12
N HIS A 22 -1.61 1.02 -4.11
CA HIS A 22 -0.93 0.75 -2.87
C HIS A 22 -1.67 1.34 -1.67
N TRP A 23 -1.32 0.87 -0.49
CA TRP A 23 -1.72 1.43 0.79
C TRP A 23 -0.48 1.67 1.64
N MET A 24 -0.44 2.79 2.34
CA MET A 24 0.64 3.18 3.24
C MET A 24 0.08 3.36 4.65
N PRO A 25 0.44 2.51 5.63
CA PRO A 25 0.01 2.67 7.01
C PRO A 25 0.55 3.96 7.60
N VAL A 26 -0.27 4.60 8.43
CA VAL A 26 0.12 5.73 9.26
C VAL A 26 0.04 5.29 10.72
N LYS A 27 0.94 5.79 11.56
CA LYS A 27 0.89 5.51 13.01
C LYS A 27 -0.48 5.86 13.58
N ASP A 28 -1.07 4.95 14.35
CA ASP A 28 -2.34 5.13 15.04
C ASP A 28 -2.28 4.58 16.48
N GLU A 29 -3.36 4.77 17.24
CA GLU A 29 -3.47 4.33 18.64
C GLU A 29 -3.41 2.81 18.81
N ARG A 30 -3.63 2.04 17.74
CA ARG A 30 -3.55 0.57 17.74
C ARG A 30 -2.11 0.08 17.55
N TRP A 31 -1.18 1.01 17.28
CA TRP A 31 0.23 0.74 17.20
C TRP A 31 0.85 0.65 18.60
N THR A 32 0.98 -0.55 19.15
CA THR A 32 1.69 -0.74 20.42
C THR A 32 3.19 -0.82 20.14
N GLU A 33 3.97 0.14 20.65
CA GLU A 33 5.45 0.09 20.62
C GLU A 33 6.02 -1.12 21.39
N ASP A 34 5.22 -1.72 22.26
CA ASP A 34 5.59 -2.86 23.10
C ASP A 34 5.60 -4.19 22.34
N GLY A 35 6.52 -4.35 21.37
CA GLY A 35 7.12 -5.63 20.92
C GLY A 35 6.20 -6.79 20.52
N GLY A 36 4.89 -6.60 20.53
CA GLY A 36 3.87 -7.64 20.58
C GLY A 36 3.13 -7.74 19.26
N ALA A 37 3.86 -8.08 18.20
CA ALA A 37 3.38 -8.88 17.08
C ALA A 37 2.07 -8.49 16.33
N TRP A 38 1.46 -7.33 16.53
CA TRP A 38 0.09 -7.09 16.04
C TRP A 38 -0.04 -6.27 14.76
N SER A 39 0.90 -5.39 14.42
CA SER A 39 0.68 -4.54 13.25
C SER A 39 0.98 -5.25 11.94
N GLY A 40 1.94 -6.19 11.91
CA GLY A 40 2.32 -6.94 10.68
C GLY A 40 2.74 -6.07 9.49
N VAL A 41 2.76 -4.76 9.65
CA VAL A 41 3.08 -3.71 8.69
C VAL A 41 3.96 -2.69 9.41
N THR A 42 4.63 -1.83 8.63
CA THR A 42 5.54 -0.78 9.07
C THR A 42 5.00 0.56 8.55
N PRO A 43 4.93 1.63 9.38
CA PRO A 43 4.42 2.92 8.91
C PRO A 43 5.30 3.46 7.79
N ASP A 44 4.72 4.26 6.91
CA ASP A 44 5.40 4.87 5.76
C ASP A 44 5.92 3.86 4.70
N LYS A 45 5.81 2.55 4.94
CA LYS A 45 6.07 1.53 3.92
C LYS A 45 4.87 1.38 3.00
N HIS A 46 5.12 1.27 1.70
CA HIS A 46 4.07 1.16 0.70
C HIS A 46 3.79 -0.30 0.37
N TYR A 47 2.56 -0.74 0.62
CA TYR A 47 2.10 -2.10 0.38
C TYR A 47 1.24 -2.13 -0.87
N ARG A 48 1.58 -2.98 -1.83
CA ARG A 48 0.78 -3.16 -3.03
C ARG A 48 -0.57 -3.79 -2.68
N LEU A 49 -1.63 -3.22 -3.22
CA LEU A 49 -2.97 -3.80 -3.15
C LEU A 49 -3.13 -4.83 -4.27
N PHE A 50 -3.65 -5.99 -3.90
CA PHE A 50 -4.06 -7.05 -4.82
C PHE A 50 -5.56 -7.23 -4.67
N TYR A 51 -6.27 -7.32 -5.79
CA TYR A 51 -7.69 -7.59 -5.78
C TYR A 51 -7.92 -9.11 -5.86
N ASP A 52 -8.47 -9.69 -4.80
CA ASP A 52 -8.98 -11.05 -4.83
C ASP A 52 -10.34 -11.06 -5.54
N LYS A 53 -10.37 -11.66 -6.73
CA LYS A 53 -11.57 -11.72 -7.56
C LYS A 53 -12.65 -12.66 -7.01
N TYR A 54 -12.29 -13.64 -6.18
CA TYR A 54 -13.22 -14.63 -5.65
C TYR A 54 -13.97 -14.06 -4.45
N ASP A 55 -13.21 -13.48 -3.52
CA ASP A 55 -13.76 -12.87 -2.30
C ASP A 55 -14.22 -11.42 -2.52
N LYS A 56 -13.85 -10.82 -3.67
CA LYS A 56 -14.16 -9.44 -4.07
C LYS A 56 -13.60 -8.40 -3.09
N GLU A 57 -12.40 -8.65 -2.60
CA GLU A 57 -11.74 -7.85 -1.59
C GLU A 57 -10.32 -7.46 -2.01
N TYR A 58 -9.82 -6.35 -1.47
CA TYR A 58 -8.40 -6.02 -1.60
C TYR A 58 -7.62 -6.64 -0.46
N VAL A 59 -6.40 -7.08 -0.75
CA VAL A 59 -5.43 -7.62 0.22
C VAL A 59 -4.04 -7.04 -0.04
N ILE A 60 -3.20 -7.05 0.98
CA ILE A 60 -1.77 -6.74 0.86
C ILE A 60 -0.93 -7.96 1.22
N VAL A 61 0.34 -7.98 0.80
CA VAL A 61 1.35 -8.88 1.38
C VAL A 61 2.06 -8.12 2.49
N ASN A 62 1.86 -8.54 3.73
CA ASN A 62 2.38 -7.87 4.91
C ASN A 62 3.89 -8.14 5.14
N ASP A 63 4.48 -7.60 6.20
CA ASP A 63 5.93 -7.75 6.50
C ASP A 63 6.34 -9.20 6.82
N ARG A 64 5.36 -10.07 7.08
CA ARG A 64 5.56 -11.52 7.29
C ARG A 64 5.37 -12.33 6.01
N GLY A 65 5.14 -11.69 4.86
CA GLY A 65 4.88 -12.36 3.59
C GLY A 65 3.49 -13.00 3.50
N GLN A 66 2.56 -12.61 4.38
CA GLN A 66 1.20 -13.16 4.42
C GLN A 66 0.22 -12.23 3.70
N LEU A 67 -0.74 -12.82 2.99
CA LEU A 67 -1.91 -12.08 2.50
C LEU A 67 -2.74 -11.61 3.71
N SER A 68 -3.11 -10.34 3.71
CA SER A 68 -3.75 -9.72 4.85
C SER A 68 -4.63 -8.53 4.45
N MET A 69 -5.71 -8.34 5.20
CA MET A 69 -6.58 -7.17 5.13
C MET A 69 -6.32 -6.18 6.27
N ILE A 70 -5.11 -6.19 6.83
CA ILE A 70 -4.73 -5.37 7.99
C ILE A 70 -4.90 -3.86 7.77
N TYR A 71 -5.02 -3.41 6.52
CA TYR A 71 -5.40 -2.04 6.18
C TYR A 71 -6.81 -1.64 6.66
N LEU A 72 -7.67 -2.61 6.97
CA LEU A 72 -8.96 -2.35 7.63
C LEU A 72 -8.81 -2.09 9.14
N ALA A 73 -7.74 -2.58 9.74
CA ALA A 73 -7.47 -2.46 11.17
C ALA A 73 -6.64 -1.23 11.52
N HIS A 74 -5.87 -0.68 10.57
CA HIS A 74 -5.03 0.49 10.79
C HIS A 74 -5.40 1.67 9.90
N ARG A 75 -5.08 2.87 10.38
CA ARG A 75 -5.13 4.07 9.55
C ARG A 75 -4.06 4.00 8.46
N GLY A 76 -4.34 4.58 7.32
CA GLY A 76 -3.35 4.73 6.26
C GLY A 76 -3.88 5.51 5.07
N CYS A 77 -2.97 5.81 4.14
CA CYS A 77 -3.25 6.52 2.91
C CYS A 77 -3.35 5.53 1.75
N TYR A 78 -4.38 5.64 0.92
CA TYR A 78 -4.42 4.94 -0.35
C TYR A 78 -3.64 5.72 -1.39
N LEU A 79 -2.74 5.04 -2.09
CA LEU A 79 -1.80 5.64 -3.02
C LEU A 79 -2.06 5.11 -4.43
N VAL A 80 -1.99 6.01 -5.42
CA VAL A 80 -1.99 5.67 -6.84
C VAL A 80 -0.62 6.01 -7.39
N TYR A 81 -0.01 5.00 -8.01
CA TYR A 81 1.28 5.08 -8.68
C TYR A 81 1.02 5.26 -10.17
N GLU A 82 1.33 6.45 -10.69
CA GLU A 82 1.15 6.81 -12.09
C GLU A 82 2.52 6.97 -12.76
N ALA A 83 2.68 6.43 -13.96
CA ALA A 83 3.85 6.72 -14.78
C ALA A 83 3.62 8.05 -15.49
N GLU A 84 4.52 9.02 -15.31
CA GLU A 84 4.50 10.23 -16.12
C GLU A 84 4.76 9.82 -17.58
N ALA A 85 3.75 9.96 -18.44
CA ALA A 85 3.91 9.72 -19.85
C ALA A 85 4.89 10.77 -20.39
N ALA A 86 6.06 10.33 -20.87
CA ALA A 86 6.98 11.18 -21.61
C ALA A 86 6.21 11.87 -22.74
N ARG A 87 6.06 13.19 -22.63
CA ARG A 87 5.44 14.05 -23.65
C ARG A 87 6.37 14.25 -24.83
#